data_AF-A0A935UKQ1-F1
#
_entry.id   AF-A0A935UKQ1-F1
#
_cell.length_a   1.000
_cell.length_b   1.000
_cell.length_c   1.000
_cell.angle_alpha   90.00
_cell.angle_beta   90.00
_cell.angle_gamma   90.00
#
_symmetry.space_group_name_H-M   'P 1'
#
loop_
_entity.id
_entity.type
_entity.pdbx_description
1 polymer ?
#
loop_
_entity_poly.entity_id
_entity_poly.type
_entity_poly.pdbx_seq_one_letter_code
_entity_poly.pdbx_strand_id
1 'polypeptide(L)'
;MRKRFLFFFLLPVFAIAQTKEITLEDIYKKGTFRGEFVPSSFDASKKDPEIKPDDLLDESGKSIGQPDDIIYSKSNPNIVIIRKNIEQIYRHSSKATVYMYDMAAKN
;
A
#
# COMPACT_ATOMS: atom_id res chain seq x y z
N MET A 1 -37.87 -4.51 27.23
CA MET A 1 -38.83 -4.04 26.21
C MET A 1 -38.18 -3.21 25.09
N ARG A 2 -37.32 -2.21 25.39
CA ARG A 2 -36.77 -1.25 24.39
C ARG A 2 -36.02 -1.88 23.19
N LYS A 3 -35.31 -2.99 23.38
CA LYS A 3 -34.53 -3.66 22.32
C LYS A 3 -35.38 -4.49 21.33
N ARG A 4 -36.60 -4.88 21.70
CA ARG A 4 -37.51 -5.63 20.81
C ARG A 4 -38.12 -4.74 19.72
N PHE A 5 -38.36 -3.46 20.04
CA PHE A 5 -38.80 -2.46 19.07
C PHE A 5 -37.74 -2.16 18.00
N LEU A 6 -36.45 -2.21 18.35
CA LEU A 6 -35.37 -2.05 17.39
C LEU A 6 -35.37 -3.15 16.32
N PHE A 7 -35.71 -4.39 16.71
CA PHE A 7 -35.81 -5.51 15.78
C PHE A 7 -37.00 -5.35 14.82
N PHE A 8 -38.13 -4.84 15.32
CA PHE A 8 -39.29 -4.50 14.48
C PHE A 8 -39.03 -3.32 13.54
N PHE A 9 -38.19 -2.37 13.95
CA PHE A 9 -37.79 -1.24 13.11
C PHE A 9 -36.88 -1.64 11.94
N LEU A 10 -36.13 -2.74 12.08
CA LEU A 10 -35.22 -3.27 11.04
C LEU A 10 -35.90 -4.28 10.09
N LEU A 11 -37.09 -4.78 10.45
CA LEU A 11 -37.89 -5.70 9.63
C LEU A 11 -38.18 -5.22 8.18
N PRO A 12 -38.50 -3.93 7.91
CA PRO A 12 -38.75 -3.46 6.54
C PRO A 12 -37.51 -3.42 5.65
N VAL A 13 -36.28 -3.50 6.20
CA VAL A 13 -35.05 -3.50 5.39
C VAL A 13 -34.98 -4.75 4.49
N PHE A 14 -35.53 -5.88 4.93
CA PHE A 14 -35.59 -7.10 4.13
C PHE A 14 -36.63 -7.04 2.99
N ALA A 15 -37.60 -6.13 3.06
CA ALA A 15 -38.64 -5.98 2.04
C ALA A 15 -38.20 -5.10 0.85
N ILE A 16 -37.08 -4.38 0.95
CA ILE A 16 -36.53 -3.52 -0.11
C ILE A 16 -35.46 -4.26 -0.92
N ALA A 17 -35.44 -5.60 -0.90
CA ALA A 17 -34.55 -6.37 -1.76
C ALA A 17 -34.88 -6.08 -3.24
N GLN A 18 -33.87 -5.67 -4.01
CA GLN A 18 -34.01 -5.29 -5.41
C GLN A 18 -34.43 -6.51 -6.26
N THR A 19 -35.72 -6.59 -6.60
CA THR A 19 -36.30 -7.67 -7.43
C THR A 19 -36.15 -7.45 -8.93
N LYS A 20 -35.59 -6.32 -9.35
CA LYS A 20 -35.44 -5.98 -10.77
C LYS A 20 -34.28 -6.74 -11.37
N GLU A 21 -34.57 -7.54 -12.39
CA GLU A 21 -33.57 -8.20 -13.22
C GLU A 21 -32.74 -7.12 -13.96
N ILE A 22 -31.42 -7.27 -13.93
CA ILE A 22 -30.50 -6.32 -14.58
C ILE A 22 -30.53 -6.60 -16.08
N THR A 23 -31.02 -5.64 -16.86
CA THR A 23 -31.15 -5.80 -18.32
C THR A 23 -29.88 -5.36 -19.06
N LEU A 24 -29.73 -5.79 -20.32
CA LEU A 24 -28.62 -5.34 -21.18
C LEU A 24 -28.58 -3.81 -21.33
N GLU A 25 -29.74 -3.16 -21.30
CA GLU A 25 -29.82 -1.70 -21.37
C GLU A 25 -29.20 -1.02 -20.14
N ASP A 26 -29.34 -1.62 -18.95
CA ASP A 26 -28.76 -1.08 -17.72
C ASP A 26 -27.23 -1.20 -17.72
N ILE A 27 -26.69 -2.26 -18.32
CA ILE A 27 -25.24 -2.49 -18.45
C ILE A 27 -24.64 -1.50 -19.45
N TYR A 28 -25.24 -1.38 -20.64
CA TYR A 28 -24.63 -0.64 -21.75
C TYR A 28 -25.02 0.85 -21.82
N LYS A 29 -26.26 1.22 -21.45
CA LYS A 29 -26.72 2.62 -21.50
C LYS A 29 -26.56 3.32 -20.16
N LYS A 30 -26.94 2.68 -19.06
CA LYS A 30 -26.91 3.31 -17.73
C LYS A 30 -25.57 3.15 -17.01
N GLY A 31 -24.80 2.13 -17.38
CA GLY A 31 -23.47 1.92 -16.81
C GLY A 31 -23.54 1.54 -15.32
N THR A 32 -24.50 0.71 -14.92
CA THR A 32 -24.73 0.27 -13.53
C THR A 32 -23.48 -0.33 -12.86
N PHE A 33 -22.49 -0.76 -13.64
CA PHE A 33 -21.22 -1.31 -13.16
C PHE A 33 -19.98 -0.46 -13.52
N ARG A 34 -20.14 0.79 -13.94
CA ARG A 34 -18.98 1.66 -14.17
C ARG A 34 -18.36 1.98 -12.81
N GLY A 35 -17.09 1.61 -12.63
CA GLY A 35 -16.33 1.96 -11.44
C GLY A 35 -16.20 3.48 -11.29
N GLU A 36 -16.07 3.96 -10.05
CA GLU A 36 -15.72 5.35 -9.80
C GLU A 36 -14.40 5.71 -10.50
N PHE A 37 -14.28 6.98 -10.88
CA PHE A 37 -13.06 7.50 -11.46
C PHE A 37 -11.92 7.36 -10.46
N VAL A 38 -10.97 6.45 -10.74
CA VAL A 38 -9.72 6.36 -10.00
C VAL A 38 -8.74 7.32 -10.67
N PRO A 39 -8.35 8.43 -10.02
CA PRO A 39 -7.39 9.36 -10.60
C PRO A 39 -6.06 8.63 -10.85
N SER A 40 -5.51 8.80 -12.05
CA SER A 40 -4.21 8.23 -12.46
C SER A 40 -3.01 8.95 -11.87
N SER A 41 -3.23 9.95 -11.00
CA SER A 41 -2.17 10.72 -10.37
C SER A 41 -1.56 9.94 -9.22
N PHE A 42 -0.33 9.47 -9.40
CA PHE A 42 0.48 8.84 -8.34
C PHE A 42 0.97 9.84 -7.29
N ASP A 43 0.72 11.15 -7.48
CA ASP A 43 1.17 12.23 -6.61
C ASP A 43 0.47 12.29 -5.24
N ALA A 44 -0.67 11.61 -5.09
CA ALA A 44 -1.43 11.59 -3.83
C ALA A 44 -0.86 10.61 -2.78
N SER A 45 0.04 9.71 -3.20
CA SER A 45 0.85 8.92 -2.30
C SER A 45 1.88 9.84 -1.64
N LYS A 46 1.93 9.88 -0.31
CA LYS A 46 3.02 10.56 0.41
C LYS A 46 4.34 10.12 -0.20
N LYS A 47 5.06 11.04 -0.87
CA LYS A 47 6.39 10.77 -1.42
C LYS A 47 7.24 10.22 -0.29
N ASP A 48 7.63 8.95 -0.40
CA ASP A 48 8.63 8.39 0.50
C ASP A 48 9.92 9.23 0.37
N PRO A 49 10.70 9.38 1.45
CA PRO A 49 11.93 10.16 1.43
C PRO A 49 12.82 9.73 0.26
N GLU A 50 13.10 10.64 -0.67
CA GLU A 50 13.84 10.35 -1.90
C GLU A 50 15.32 10.16 -1.57
N ILE A 51 15.71 8.92 -1.27
CA ILE A 51 17.11 8.54 -1.07
C ILE A 51 17.73 8.30 -2.43
N LYS A 52 18.76 9.07 -2.78
CA LYS A 52 19.61 8.81 -3.94
C LYS A 52 20.60 7.69 -3.58
N PRO A 53 20.39 6.44 -4.04
CA PRO A 53 21.20 5.30 -3.61
C PRO A 53 22.62 5.35 -4.18
N ASP A 54 22.81 6.09 -5.28
CA ASP A 54 24.08 6.24 -5.99
C ASP A 54 25.15 6.96 -5.14
N ASP A 55 24.73 7.80 -4.20
CA ASP A 55 25.61 8.55 -3.31
C ASP A 55 26.00 7.78 -2.04
N LEU A 56 25.51 6.54 -1.88
CA LEU A 56 25.76 5.72 -0.71
C LEU A 56 26.94 4.79 -0.97
N LEU A 57 27.98 4.94 -0.14
CA LEU A 57 29.18 4.12 -0.17
C LEU A 57 29.12 3.07 0.95
N ASP A 58 29.52 1.85 0.62
CA ASP A 58 29.74 0.77 1.58
C ASP A 58 31.00 1.03 2.41
N GLU A 59 31.21 0.27 3.50
CA GLU A 59 32.40 0.27 4.35
C GLU A 59 33.70 0.05 3.55
N SER A 60 33.60 -0.61 2.39
CA SER A 60 34.71 -0.84 1.45
C SER A 60 34.90 0.29 0.42
N GLY A 61 34.18 1.40 0.54
CA GLY A 61 34.23 2.54 -0.39
C GLY A 61 33.58 2.30 -1.76
N LYS A 62 32.87 1.18 -1.94
CA LYS A 62 32.16 0.83 -3.17
C LYS A 62 30.72 1.36 -3.11
N SER A 63 30.21 1.95 -4.20
CA SER A 63 28.83 2.41 -4.23
C SER A 63 27.85 1.25 -4.05
N ILE A 64 26.81 1.48 -3.26
CA ILE A 64 25.73 0.51 -3.03
C ILE A 64 24.96 0.25 -4.33
N GLY A 65 24.92 1.23 -5.25
CA GLY A 65 24.24 1.08 -6.54
C GLY A 65 22.73 0.95 -6.36
N GLN A 66 22.05 0.19 -7.23
CA GLN A 66 20.60 -0.02 -7.11
C GLN A 66 20.30 -1.02 -5.97
N PRO A 67 19.55 -0.60 -4.93
CA PRO A 67 19.15 -1.51 -3.85
C PRO A 67 17.98 -2.39 -4.28
N ASP A 68 17.94 -3.62 -3.76
CA ASP A 68 16.84 -4.55 -4.03
C ASP A 68 15.58 -4.16 -3.23
N ASP A 69 15.76 -3.60 -2.03
CA ASP A 69 14.67 -3.09 -1.20
C ASP A 69 15.12 -1.99 -0.23
N ILE A 70 14.21 -1.07 0.09
CA ILE A 70 14.41 0.04 1.02
C ILE A 70 13.27 0.04 2.05
N ILE A 71 13.62 -0.08 3.32
CA ILE A 71 12.67 -0.11 4.43
C ILE A 71 12.79 1.18 5.23
N TYR A 72 11.74 2.00 5.18
CA TYR A 72 11.62 3.23 5.95
C TYR A 72 11.13 2.93 7.38
N SER A 73 11.81 3.48 8.38
CA SER A 73 11.38 3.36 9.77
C SER A 73 10.15 4.23 10.04
N LYS A 74 9.11 3.63 10.65
CA LYS A 74 7.93 4.37 11.11
C LYS A 74 8.20 5.24 12.33
N SER A 75 9.22 4.89 13.13
CA SER A 75 9.53 5.60 14.38
C SER A 75 10.50 6.75 14.14
N ASN A 76 11.50 6.56 13.28
CA ASN A 76 12.58 7.51 13.07
C ASN A 76 12.74 7.76 11.57
N PRO A 77 12.20 8.86 11.02
CA PRO A 77 12.23 9.12 9.58
C PRO A 77 13.65 9.31 9.02
N ASN A 78 14.63 9.61 9.87
CA ASN A 78 16.03 9.77 9.48
C ASN A 78 16.76 8.44 9.30
N ILE A 79 16.22 7.33 9.80
CA ILE A 79 16.86 6.01 9.71
C ILE A 79 16.18 5.21 8.63
N VAL A 80 16.97 4.73 7.69
CA VAL A 80 16.50 3.89 6.60
C VAL A 80 17.38 2.65 6.48
N ILE A 81 16.73 1.51 6.26
CA ILE A 81 17.41 0.24 6.07
C ILE A 81 17.41 -0.08 4.58
N ILE A 82 18.58 -0.40 4.05
CA ILE A 82 18.78 -0.75 2.65
C ILE A 82 19.21 -2.21 2.59
N ARG A 83 18.50 -3.01 1.78
CA ARG A 83 18.80 -4.43 1.59
C ARG A 83 19.36 -4.68 0.19
N LYS A 84 20.41 -5.49 0.13
CA LYS A 84 21.10 -5.85 -1.11
C LYS A 84 21.43 -7.34 -1.14
N ASN A 85 21.49 -7.89 -2.35
CA ASN A 85 21.73 -9.32 -2.60
C ASN A 85 20.70 -10.18 -1.87
N ILE A 86 19.41 -9.83 -2.01
CA ILE A 86 18.34 -10.60 -1.38
C ILE A 86 18.26 -11.98 -2.04
N GLU A 87 18.56 -13.03 -1.27
CA GLU A 87 18.46 -14.41 -1.71
C GLU A 87 17.42 -15.16 -0.86
N GLN A 88 16.45 -15.77 -1.53
CA GLN A 88 15.37 -16.49 -0.89
C GLN A 88 15.82 -17.90 -0.46
N ILE A 89 15.56 -18.26 0.80
CA ILE A 89 15.93 -19.57 1.37
C ILE A 89 14.70 -20.49 1.44
N TYR A 90 13.52 -19.92 1.73
CA TYR A 90 12.23 -20.63 1.79
C TYR A 90 11.08 -19.71 1.34
N ARG A 91 9.82 -20.14 1.47
CA ARG A 91 8.65 -19.35 1.05
C ARG A 91 8.57 -17.95 1.65
N HIS A 92 8.98 -17.77 2.90
CA HIS A 92 8.87 -16.50 3.63
C HIS A 92 10.19 -16.04 4.25
N SER A 93 11.27 -16.77 4.04
CA SER A 93 12.56 -16.49 4.66
C SER A 93 13.60 -16.18 3.57
N SER A 94 14.36 -15.11 3.78
CA SER A 94 15.43 -14.66 2.89
C SER A 94 16.63 -14.18 3.70
N LYS A 95 17.81 -14.22 3.07
CA LYS A 95 19.04 -13.57 3.54
C LYS A 95 19.35 -12.37 2.65
N ALA A 96 19.98 -11.36 3.23
CA ALA A 96 20.41 -10.17 2.50
C ALA A 96 21.56 -9.50 3.25
N THR A 97 22.39 -8.74 2.54
CA THR A 97 23.28 -7.76 3.16
C THR A 97 22.45 -6.53 3.53
N VAL A 98 22.53 -6.10 4.78
CA VAL A 98 21.69 -5.02 5.33
C VAL A 98 22.57 -3.86 5.73
N TYR A 99 22.29 -2.69 5.16
CA TYR A 99 22.92 -1.43 5.50
C TYR A 99 21.93 -0.55 6.26
N MET A 100 22.40 0.09 7.32
CA MET A 100 21.63 1.10 8.04
C MET A 100 22.18 2.47 7.68
N TYR A 101 21.32 3.31 7.11
CA TYR A 101 21.65 4.67 6.75
C TYR A 101 20.93 5.64 7.69
N ASP A 102 21.70 6.51 8.33
CA ASP A 102 21.18 7.63 9.12
C ASP A 102 21.39 8.93 8.36
N MET A 103 20.30 9.59 7.97
CA MET A 103 20.31 10.87 7.28
C MET A 103 20.90 12.00 8.15
N ALA A 104 20.80 11.89 9.48
CA ALA A 104 21.31 12.92 10.38
C ALA A 104 22.84 12.90 10.45
N ALA A 105 23.47 11.74 10.26
CA ALA A 105 24.92 11.57 10.36
C ALA A 105 25.70 12.09 9.13
N LYS A 106 25.01 12.40 8.02
CA LYS A 106 25.64 12.91 6.80
C LYS A 106 25.86 14.44 6.82
N ASN A 107 25.29 15.16 7.79
CA ASN A 107 25.46 16.60 7.98
C ASN A 107 26.62 16.96 8.89
#